data_AF-A0A957WF11-F1
#
_entry.id   AF-A0A957WF11-F1
#
_cell.length_a   1.000
_cell.length_b   1.000
_cell.length_c   1.000
_cell.angle_alpha   90.00
_cell.angle_beta   90.00
_cell.angle_gamma   90.00
#
_symmetry.space_group_name_H-M   'P 1'
#
loop_
_entity.id
_entity.type
_entity.pdbx_description
1 polymer ?
#
loop_
_entity_poly.entity_id
_entity_poly.type
_entity_poly.pdbx_seq_one_letter_code
_entity_poly.pdbx_strand_id
1 'polypeptide(L)'
;MPKISTPVNEATAQVTGLYLNNYQEIVKPNQRFLVSNYFIHYWLRKLGPTLAWIIVSLQQACWRANDATCIISQTVIGDEVGLTDRTIRKVLKENPFRHWFIPDIQYQPGTFDYKKKVYQPLPNKYAVYLASPLTPEHLAGLCGYLRTVCPTGQPANVDQAIADLLARNSKDSLGLLEEYAQKETHTFDRPVPLTEVVAIATGLALETLPQATAAPLIHNLDKLHTHLTEIGSTICRQYFR
;
A
#
# COMPACT_ATOMS: atom_id res chain seq x y z
N MET A 1 6.74 6.54 -46.20
CA MET A 1 7.34 6.10 -44.91
C MET A 1 7.43 7.31 -44.00
N PRO A 2 6.60 7.42 -42.96
CA PRO A 2 6.51 8.63 -42.18
C PRO A 2 7.59 8.64 -41.07
N LYS A 3 8.45 9.66 -41.11
CA LYS A 3 8.95 10.27 -39.88
C LYS A 3 7.94 11.36 -39.52
N ILE A 4 7.11 11.11 -38.52
CA ILE A 4 6.32 12.15 -37.86
C ILE A 4 6.80 12.17 -36.42
N SER A 5 7.76 13.06 -36.17
CA SER A 5 8.01 13.58 -34.82
C SER A 5 6.83 14.44 -34.43
N THR A 6 6.02 13.99 -33.50
CA THR A 6 5.01 14.81 -32.82
C THR A 6 5.54 15.13 -31.42
N PRO A 7 5.57 16.40 -30.99
CA PRO A 7 5.95 16.74 -29.62
C PRO A 7 4.76 16.40 -28.72
N VAL A 8 4.90 15.35 -27.91
CA VAL A 8 3.91 15.01 -26.88
C VAL A 8 4.06 16.02 -25.73
N ASN A 9 3.32 17.12 -25.83
CA ASN A 9 3.06 18.03 -24.71
C ASN A 9 1.82 17.53 -23.95
N GLU A 10 1.83 16.27 -23.53
CA GLU A 10 0.84 15.74 -22.58
C GLU A 10 1.34 16.06 -21.17
N ALA A 11 0.49 16.71 -20.39
CA ALA A 11 0.76 17.00 -18.99
C ALA A 11 0.84 15.66 -18.21
N THR A 12 2.05 15.15 -17.95
CA THR A 12 2.30 13.84 -17.34
C THR A 12 2.37 13.90 -15.81
N ALA A 13 1.41 13.30 -15.11
CA ALA A 13 1.46 13.19 -13.65
C ALA A 13 2.46 12.11 -13.25
N GLN A 14 3.18 12.33 -12.15
CA GLN A 14 4.25 11.43 -11.71
C GLN A 14 3.71 10.55 -10.59
N VAL A 15 3.97 9.24 -10.63
CA VAL A 15 3.55 8.28 -9.61
C VAL A 15 4.73 7.46 -9.12
N THR A 16 5.15 7.63 -7.87
CA THR A 16 6.24 6.82 -7.31
C THR A 16 5.67 5.67 -6.49
N GLY A 17 6.13 4.44 -6.76
CA GLY A 17 5.76 3.26 -6.00
C GLY A 17 6.55 3.18 -4.68
N LEU A 18 5.86 2.80 -3.61
CA LEU A 18 6.44 2.54 -2.29
C LEU A 18 6.18 1.08 -1.90
N TYR A 19 7.25 0.35 -1.59
CA TYR A 19 7.16 -1.02 -1.09
C TYR A 19 7.04 -1.02 0.43
N LEU A 20 6.21 -1.91 0.97
CA LEU A 20 6.06 -2.09 2.42
C LEU A 20 7.02 -3.14 2.98
N ASN A 21 7.58 -4.00 2.13
CA ASN A 21 8.58 -4.99 2.49
C ASN A 21 9.51 -5.35 1.30
N ASN A 22 10.62 -6.02 1.61
CA ASN A 22 11.66 -6.37 0.62
C ASN A 22 11.22 -7.48 -0.35
N TYR A 23 10.30 -8.35 0.06
CA TYR A 23 9.81 -9.45 -0.79
C TYR A 23 9.07 -8.93 -2.04
N GLN A 24 8.31 -7.84 -1.90
CA GLN A 24 7.54 -7.24 -2.99
C GLN A 24 8.40 -6.60 -4.07
N GLU A 25 9.65 -6.24 -3.76
CA GLU A 25 10.62 -5.74 -4.74
C GLU A 25 11.05 -6.84 -5.72
N ILE A 26 10.94 -8.12 -5.32
CA ILE A 26 11.58 -9.25 -6.02
C ILE A 26 10.58 -10.10 -6.84
N VAL A 27 9.32 -10.22 -6.41
CA VAL A 27 8.38 -11.23 -6.94
C VAL A 27 7.14 -10.60 -7.58
N LYS A 28 7.08 -10.53 -8.93
CA LYS A 28 5.88 -10.73 -9.81
C LYS A 28 6.08 -10.19 -11.26
N PRO A 29 6.69 -10.98 -12.18
CA PRO A 29 7.03 -10.48 -13.53
C PRO A 29 5.96 -10.67 -14.63
N ASN A 30 4.81 -11.34 -14.42
CA ASN A 30 3.87 -11.61 -15.53
C ASN A 30 2.37 -11.39 -15.20
N GLN A 31 1.85 -10.29 -15.74
CA GLN A 31 0.47 -9.95 -16.13
C GLN A 31 -0.71 -10.65 -15.41
N ARG A 32 -1.29 -9.96 -14.43
CA ARG A 32 -2.71 -9.92 -14.00
C ARG A 32 -2.79 -9.01 -12.78
N PHE A 33 -3.83 -8.17 -12.65
CA PHE A 33 -3.95 -7.38 -11.43
C PHE A 33 -4.40 -8.30 -10.29
N LEU A 34 -3.49 -8.50 -9.35
CA LEU A 34 -3.66 -9.44 -8.27
C LEU A 34 -4.16 -8.65 -7.06
N VAL A 35 -5.46 -8.37 -7.04
CA VAL A 35 -6.09 -7.85 -5.82
C VAL A 35 -6.16 -9.03 -4.86
N SER A 36 -5.46 -8.91 -3.73
CA SER A 36 -5.50 -9.96 -2.72
C SER A 36 -6.92 -10.07 -2.15
N ASN A 37 -7.31 -11.27 -1.74
CA ASN A 37 -8.58 -11.42 -1.04
C ASN A 37 -8.61 -10.57 0.23
N TYR A 38 -7.45 -10.34 0.86
CA TYR A 38 -7.33 -9.43 1.99
C TYR A 38 -7.84 -8.02 1.64
N PHE A 39 -7.41 -7.46 0.50
CA PHE A 39 -7.89 -6.16 0.05
C PHE A 39 -9.41 -6.15 -0.16
N ILE A 40 -9.96 -7.19 -0.79
CA ILE A 40 -11.40 -7.29 -1.05
C ILE A 40 -12.19 -7.37 0.25
N HIS A 41 -11.77 -8.21 1.20
CA HIS A 41 -12.54 -8.48 2.42
C HIS A 41 -12.42 -7.35 3.43
N TYR A 42 -11.22 -6.76 3.58
CA TYR A 42 -10.95 -5.84 4.68
C TYR A 42 -10.79 -4.39 4.24
N TRP A 43 -10.24 -4.13 3.05
CA TRP A 43 -10.02 -2.77 2.57
C TRP A 43 -11.17 -2.21 1.76
N LEU A 44 -11.79 -3.00 0.88
CA LEU A 44 -12.84 -2.52 -0.02
C LEU A 44 -13.99 -1.85 0.74
N ARG A 45 -14.39 -2.41 1.90
CA ARG A 45 -15.43 -1.84 2.75
C ARG A 45 -15.03 -0.49 3.36
N LYS A 46 -13.74 -0.29 3.69
CA LYS A 46 -13.20 0.94 4.30
C LYS A 46 -12.99 2.03 3.25
N LEU A 47 -12.45 1.65 2.10
CA LEU A 47 -12.14 2.56 1.00
C LEU A 47 -13.39 2.98 0.22
N GLY A 48 -14.38 2.09 0.14
CA GLY A 48 -15.46 2.19 -0.85
C GLY A 48 -14.97 1.87 -2.27
N PRO A 49 -15.89 1.58 -3.19
CA PRO A 49 -15.55 1.08 -4.52
C PRO A 49 -14.74 2.09 -5.34
N THR A 50 -15.05 3.38 -5.23
CA THR A 50 -14.43 4.43 -6.04
C THR A 50 -12.95 4.63 -5.68
N LEU A 51 -12.62 4.76 -4.38
CA LEU A 51 -11.23 4.92 -3.97
C LEU A 51 -10.44 3.63 -4.21
N ALA A 52 -11.04 2.47 -3.93
CA ALA A 52 -10.41 1.18 -4.19
C ALA A 52 -10.01 1.04 -5.66
N TRP A 53 -10.87 1.45 -6.58
CA TRP A 53 -10.57 1.43 -8.02
C TRP A 53 -9.45 2.40 -8.40
N ILE A 54 -9.44 3.62 -7.86
CA ILE A 54 -8.34 4.59 -8.06
C ILE A 54 -7.00 4.01 -7.60
N ILE A 55 -6.95 3.38 -6.42
CA ILE A 55 -5.74 2.76 -5.88
C ILE A 55 -5.25 1.65 -6.81
N VAL A 56 -6.15 0.76 -7.23
CA VAL A 56 -5.81 -0.35 -8.13
C VAL A 56 -5.26 0.18 -9.46
N SER A 57 -5.89 1.20 -10.06
CA SER A 57 -5.38 1.82 -11.28
C SER A 57 -4.00 2.45 -11.09
N LEU A 58 -3.77 3.20 -10.00
CA LEU A 58 -2.45 3.76 -9.67
C LEU A 58 -1.38 2.69 -9.47
N GLN A 59 -1.70 1.58 -8.80
CA GLN A 59 -0.79 0.45 -8.62
C GLN A 59 -0.47 -0.24 -9.94
N GLN A 60 -1.48 -0.45 -10.79
CA GLN A 60 -1.31 -1.03 -12.12
C GLN A 60 -0.45 -0.16 -13.01
N ALA A 61 -0.73 1.15 -13.03
CA ALA A 61 0.11 2.14 -13.70
C ALA A 61 1.55 2.00 -13.25
N CYS A 62 1.77 1.96 -11.93
CA CYS A 62 3.09 1.85 -11.35
C CYS A 62 3.83 0.59 -11.80
N TRP A 63 3.13 -0.55 -11.79
CA TRP A 63 3.67 -1.82 -12.23
C TRP A 63 3.99 -1.85 -13.73
N ARG A 64 3.12 -1.30 -14.59
CA ARG A 64 3.34 -1.27 -16.06
C ARG A 64 4.57 -0.46 -16.46
N ALA A 65 4.95 0.53 -15.66
CA ALA A 65 6.13 1.35 -15.95
C ALA A 65 7.45 0.56 -15.81
N ASN A 66 7.46 -0.56 -15.08
CA ASN A 66 8.64 -1.42 -14.87
C ASN A 66 9.90 -0.66 -14.38
N ASP A 67 9.72 0.47 -13.72
CA ASP A 67 10.74 1.36 -13.17
C ASP A 67 10.44 1.62 -11.68
N ALA A 68 11.44 2.09 -10.92
CA ALA A 68 11.27 2.51 -9.52
C ALA A 68 10.28 3.68 -9.34
N THR A 69 9.97 4.38 -10.43
CA THR A 69 8.97 5.45 -10.48
C THR A 69 8.17 5.31 -11.77
N CYS A 70 6.86 5.40 -11.66
CA CYS A 70 5.94 5.48 -12.77
C CYS A 70 5.51 6.91 -13.02
N ILE A 71 4.99 7.19 -14.20
CA ILE A 71 4.47 8.50 -14.57
C ILE A 71 3.14 8.23 -15.27
N ILE A 72 2.02 8.58 -14.63
CA ILE A 72 0.69 8.52 -15.25
C ILE A 72 -0.08 9.82 -14.98
N SER A 73 -0.65 10.42 -16.03
CA SER A 73 -1.42 11.67 -15.92
C SER A 73 -2.71 11.50 -15.13
N GLN A 74 -3.19 12.57 -14.49
CA GLN A 74 -4.50 12.54 -13.82
C GLN A 74 -5.63 12.29 -14.82
N THR A 75 -5.47 12.76 -16.06
CA THR A 75 -6.41 12.48 -17.15
C THR A 75 -6.38 10.99 -17.52
N VAL A 76 -5.20 10.37 -17.63
CA VAL A 76 -5.09 8.93 -17.89
C VAL A 76 -5.67 8.13 -16.73
N ILE A 77 -5.44 8.53 -15.47
CA ILE A 77 -6.13 7.92 -14.33
C ILE A 77 -7.64 8.04 -14.52
N GLY A 78 -8.14 9.25 -14.82
CA GLY A 78 -9.55 9.51 -15.12
C GLY A 78 -10.14 8.59 -16.18
N ASP A 79 -9.41 8.41 -17.28
CA ASP A 79 -9.81 7.52 -18.37
C ASP A 79 -9.77 6.04 -17.95
N GLU A 80 -8.75 5.62 -17.20
CA GLU A 80 -8.61 4.24 -16.69
C GLU A 80 -9.68 3.87 -15.66
N VAL A 81 -10.02 4.80 -14.76
CA VAL A 81 -11.07 4.59 -13.76
C VAL A 81 -12.48 4.92 -14.27
N GLY A 82 -12.60 5.58 -15.42
CA GLY A 82 -13.88 6.10 -15.94
C GLY A 82 -14.47 7.21 -15.07
N LEU A 83 -13.63 8.03 -14.44
CA LEU A 83 -14.03 9.10 -13.51
C LEU A 83 -13.51 10.46 -13.95
N THR A 84 -14.29 11.51 -13.68
CA THR A 84 -13.82 12.88 -13.90
C THR A 84 -12.74 13.27 -12.89
N ASP A 85 -11.84 14.17 -13.29
CA ASP A 85 -10.86 14.84 -12.43
C ASP A 85 -11.48 15.39 -11.13
N ARG A 86 -12.68 15.98 -11.23
CA ARG A 86 -13.40 16.53 -10.09
C ARG A 86 -13.77 15.45 -9.10
N THR A 87 -14.28 14.31 -9.58
CA THR A 87 -14.62 13.16 -8.75
C THR A 87 -13.38 12.59 -8.08
N ILE A 88 -12.28 12.40 -8.83
CA ILE A 88 -11.01 11.90 -8.29
C ILE A 88 -10.51 12.81 -7.16
N ARG A 89 -10.44 14.12 -7.39
CA ARG A 89 -9.99 15.09 -6.37
C ARG A 89 -10.87 15.06 -5.13
N LYS A 90 -12.20 14.99 -5.32
CA LYS A 90 -13.16 14.89 -4.21
C LYS A 90 -12.92 13.65 -3.37
N VAL A 91 -12.84 12.48 -4.01
CA VAL A 91 -12.64 11.18 -3.33
C VAL A 91 -11.30 11.13 -2.60
N LEU A 92 -10.21 11.59 -3.23
CA LEU A 92 -8.89 11.62 -2.59
C LEU A 92 -8.84 12.59 -1.41
N LYS A 93 -9.59 13.70 -1.46
CA LYS A 93 -9.65 14.68 -0.38
C LYS A 93 -10.50 14.21 0.80
N GLU A 94 -11.67 13.64 0.53
CA GLU A 94 -12.70 13.36 1.55
C GLU A 94 -12.55 11.99 2.21
N ASN A 95 -11.91 11.02 1.55
CA ASN A 95 -11.83 9.68 2.10
C ASN A 95 -10.76 9.59 3.21
N PRO A 96 -11.14 9.20 4.45
CA PRO A 96 -10.22 9.17 5.58
C PRO A 96 -9.12 8.12 5.40
N PHE A 97 -9.34 7.06 4.62
CA PHE A 97 -8.35 6.00 4.40
C PHE A 97 -7.45 6.25 3.18
N ARG A 98 -7.56 7.39 2.50
CA ARG A 98 -6.72 7.71 1.33
C ARG A 98 -5.23 7.56 1.63
N HIS A 99 -4.75 8.11 2.74
CA HIS A 99 -3.33 8.10 3.10
C HIS A 99 -2.77 6.71 3.40
N TRP A 100 -3.64 5.68 3.54
CA TRP A 100 -3.19 4.31 3.73
C TRP A 100 -2.59 3.69 2.47
N PHE A 101 -2.97 4.20 1.30
CA PHE A 101 -2.44 3.74 0.02
C PHE A 101 -1.72 4.84 -0.72
N ILE A 102 -2.14 6.10 -0.54
CA ILE A 102 -1.61 7.27 -1.23
C ILE A 102 -1.11 8.26 -0.17
N PRO A 103 0.08 8.02 0.41
CA PRO A 103 0.58 8.82 1.53
C PRO A 103 0.89 10.27 1.14
N ASP A 104 1.32 10.51 -0.10
CA ASP A 104 1.64 11.85 -0.60
C ASP A 104 0.94 12.17 -1.92
N ILE A 105 0.46 13.42 -2.02
CA ILE A 105 -0.07 14.01 -3.25
C ILE A 105 0.51 15.42 -3.39
N GLN A 106 1.37 15.60 -4.40
CA GLN A 106 1.96 16.91 -4.71
C GLN A 106 1.13 17.58 -5.80
N TYR A 107 0.27 18.51 -5.40
CA TYR A 107 -0.51 19.32 -6.33
C TYR A 107 0.40 20.36 -7.00
N GLN A 108 0.48 20.32 -8.33
CA GLN A 108 1.28 21.25 -9.09
C GLN A 108 0.41 22.42 -9.58
N PRO A 109 0.77 23.69 -9.30
CA PRO A 109 0.05 24.83 -9.85
C PRO A 109 0.28 24.88 -11.36
N GLY A 110 -0.80 24.92 -12.13
CA GLY A 110 -0.71 25.08 -13.59
C GLY A 110 -0.03 26.37 -14.04
N THR A 111 0.42 26.38 -15.28
CA THR A 111 1.07 27.52 -15.91
C THR A 111 0.10 28.19 -16.89
N PHE A 112 0.15 29.52 -16.97
CA PHE A 112 -0.61 30.24 -17.98
C PHE A 112 0.25 30.40 -19.24
N ASP A 113 -0.18 29.81 -20.36
CA ASP A 113 0.44 30.04 -21.66
C ASP A 113 -0.05 31.39 -22.20
N TYR A 114 0.73 32.45 -21.98
CA TYR A 114 0.41 33.80 -22.43
C TYR A 114 0.28 33.94 -23.95
N LYS A 115 0.94 33.07 -24.73
CA LYS A 115 0.86 33.09 -26.20
C LYS A 115 -0.47 32.51 -26.68
N LYS A 116 -0.92 31.43 -26.05
CA LYS A 116 -2.19 30.78 -26.38
C LYS A 116 -3.39 31.37 -25.61
N LYS A 117 -3.13 32.17 -24.57
CA LYS A 117 -4.12 32.67 -23.58
C LYS A 117 -4.91 31.52 -22.93
N VAL A 118 -4.23 30.40 -22.65
CA VAL A 118 -4.83 29.20 -22.06
C VAL A 118 -4.07 28.82 -20.79
N TYR A 119 -4.82 28.54 -19.72
CA TYR A 119 -4.27 27.93 -18.51
C TYR A 119 -4.00 26.44 -18.74
N GLN A 120 -2.76 26.01 -18.52
CA GLN A 120 -2.31 24.64 -18.64
C GLN A 120 -2.10 24.07 -17.23
N PRO A 121 -3.00 23.20 -16.71
CA PRO A 121 -2.79 22.56 -15.43
C PRO A 121 -1.51 21.73 -15.48
N LEU A 122 -0.65 21.90 -14.46
CA LEU A 122 0.50 21.03 -14.30
C LEU A 122 0.04 19.70 -13.69
N PRO A 123 0.79 18.63 -13.94
CA PRO A 123 0.39 17.31 -13.50
C PRO A 123 0.68 17.09 -12.02
N ASN A 124 -0.23 16.50 -11.26
CA ASN A 124 0.03 16.16 -9.86
C ASN A 124 1.10 15.07 -9.73
N LYS A 125 1.66 14.89 -8.54
CA LYS A 125 2.46 13.70 -8.22
C LYS A 125 1.80 12.88 -7.13
N TYR A 126 1.85 11.56 -7.23
CA TYR A 126 1.27 10.65 -6.25
C TYR A 126 2.34 9.67 -5.76
N ALA A 127 2.47 9.49 -4.45
CA ALA A 127 3.17 8.32 -3.93
C ALA A 127 2.11 7.24 -3.67
N VAL A 128 2.35 5.99 -4.08
CA VAL A 128 1.39 4.90 -3.91
C VAL A 128 2.06 3.65 -3.34
N TYR A 129 1.47 3.06 -2.29
CA TYR A 129 1.91 1.77 -1.79
C TYR A 129 1.52 0.66 -2.77
N LEU A 130 2.48 -0.17 -3.16
CA LEU A 130 2.28 -1.24 -4.15
C LEU A 130 1.68 -2.51 -3.57
N ALA A 131 1.60 -2.59 -2.25
CA ALA A 131 0.93 -3.66 -1.54
C ALA A 131 -0.15 -3.15 -0.62
N SER A 132 -1.04 -4.06 -0.24
CA SER A 132 -2.06 -3.76 0.75
C SER A 132 -1.42 -3.71 2.13
N PRO A 133 -1.39 -2.55 2.81
CA PRO A 133 -1.01 -2.52 4.21
C PRO A 133 -1.99 -3.34 5.03
N LEU A 134 -1.62 -3.71 6.26
CA LEU A 134 -2.61 -4.22 7.20
C LEU A 134 -3.59 -3.11 7.56
N THR A 135 -4.86 -3.45 7.77
CA THR A 135 -5.84 -2.47 8.26
C THR A 135 -5.47 -1.97 9.66
N PRO A 136 -5.94 -0.78 10.06
CA PRO A 136 -5.69 -0.27 11.40
C PRO A 136 -6.06 -1.26 12.51
N GLU A 137 -7.16 -2.01 12.34
CA GLU A 137 -7.60 -3.00 13.30
C GLU A 137 -6.64 -4.19 13.39
N HIS A 138 -6.12 -4.68 12.27
CA HIS A 138 -5.16 -5.79 12.29
C HIS A 138 -3.79 -5.36 12.83
N LEU A 139 -3.38 -4.10 12.61
CA LEU A 139 -2.19 -3.54 13.25
C LEU A 139 -2.38 -3.43 14.77
N ALA A 140 -3.53 -2.92 15.23
CA ALA A 140 -3.89 -2.88 16.64
C ALA A 140 -3.92 -4.30 17.25
N GLY A 141 -4.56 -5.25 16.56
CA GLY A 141 -4.58 -6.65 16.95
C GLY A 141 -3.20 -7.28 17.09
N LEU A 142 -2.31 -7.03 16.13
CA LEU A 142 -0.92 -7.49 16.19
C LEU A 142 -0.18 -6.86 17.38
N CYS A 143 -0.39 -5.56 17.62
CA CYS A 143 0.21 -4.86 18.75
C CYS A 143 -0.25 -5.45 20.10
N GLY A 144 -1.56 -5.67 20.26
CA GLY A 144 -2.14 -6.26 21.47
C GLY A 144 -1.73 -7.71 21.68
N TYR A 145 -1.66 -8.50 20.61
CA TYR A 145 -1.13 -9.87 20.65
C TYR A 145 0.31 -9.86 21.17
N LEU A 146 1.20 -9.09 20.53
CA LEU A 146 2.62 -9.02 20.89
C LEU A 146 2.84 -8.51 22.32
N ARG A 147 2.08 -7.51 22.79
CA ARG A 147 2.14 -7.07 24.21
C ARG A 147 1.81 -8.19 25.18
N THR A 148 0.82 -9.01 24.84
CA THR A 148 0.34 -10.08 25.70
C THR A 148 1.33 -11.24 25.76
N VAL A 149 1.87 -11.65 24.60
CA VAL A 149 2.74 -12.83 24.51
C VAL A 149 4.23 -12.51 24.68
N CYS A 150 4.64 -11.25 24.51
CA CYS A 150 6.04 -10.79 24.58
C CYS A 150 6.21 -9.52 25.44
N PRO A 151 5.84 -9.53 26.73
CA PRO A 151 5.87 -8.33 27.57
C PRO A 151 7.30 -7.77 27.81
N THR A 152 8.33 -8.61 27.67
CA THR A 152 9.74 -8.24 27.96
C THR A 152 10.56 -7.86 26.72
N GLY A 153 9.96 -7.88 25.51
CA GLY A 153 10.62 -7.46 24.26
C GLY A 153 11.90 -8.20 23.88
N GLN A 154 12.11 -9.42 24.40
CA GLN A 154 13.27 -10.23 24.00
C GLN A 154 13.12 -10.71 22.55
N PRO A 155 14.16 -10.59 21.70
CA PRO A 155 14.08 -10.98 20.29
C PRO A 155 13.59 -12.42 20.06
N ALA A 156 14.01 -13.37 20.89
CA ALA A 156 13.58 -14.76 20.79
C ALA A 156 12.09 -14.95 21.05
N ASN A 157 11.51 -14.20 22.00
CA ASN A 157 10.08 -14.27 22.29
C ASN A 157 9.27 -13.68 21.13
N VAL A 158 9.72 -12.54 20.59
CA VAL A 158 9.09 -11.92 19.42
C VAL A 158 9.15 -12.85 18.21
N ASP A 159 10.29 -13.48 17.96
CA ASP A 159 10.46 -14.45 16.88
C ASP A 159 9.51 -15.65 17.05
N GLN A 160 9.41 -16.21 18.27
CA GLN A 160 8.48 -17.29 18.57
C GLN A 160 7.02 -16.86 18.37
N ALA A 161 6.64 -15.66 18.82
CA ALA A 161 5.28 -15.15 18.64
C ALA A 161 4.92 -14.96 17.17
N ILE A 162 5.87 -14.51 16.35
CA ILE A 162 5.71 -14.42 14.89
C ILE A 162 5.61 -15.82 14.28
N ALA A 163 6.45 -16.76 14.71
CA ALA A 163 6.41 -18.15 14.25
C ALA A 163 5.05 -18.81 14.57
N ASP A 164 4.47 -18.54 15.74
CA ASP A 164 3.16 -19.04 16.15
C ASP A 164 2.02 -18.50 15.26
N LEU A 165 2.12 -17.24 14.81
CA LEU A 165 1.19 -16.67 13.82
C LEU A 165 1.40 -17.28 12.44
N LEU A 166 2.64 -17.51 12.03
CA LEU A 166 2.98 -18.13 10.74
C LEU A 166 2.59 -19.61 10.65
N ALA A 167 2.55 -20.31 11.79
CA ALA A 167 2.16 -21.72 11.88
C ALA A 167 0.65 -21.94 11.72
N ARG A 168 -0.15 -20.91 11.95
CA ARG A 168 -1.60 -20.89 11.71
C ARG A 168 -1.87 -20.66 10.22
N ASN A 169 -3.07 -20.97 9.75
CA ASN A 169 -3.47 -20.47 8.44
C ASN A 169 -3.78 -18.97 8.53
N SER A 170 -3.65 -18.24 7.42
CA SER A 170 -3.79 -16.78 7.38
C SER A 170 -5.13 -16.28 7.93
N LYS A 171 -6.21 -17.03 7.71
CA LYS A 171 -7.55 -16.65 8.18
C LYS A 171 -7.65 -16.73 9.70
N ASP A 172 -7.12 -17.81 10.29
CA ASP A 172 -7.10 -18.00 11.74
C ASP A 172 -6.19 -16.99 12.43
N SER A 173 -5.05 -16.66 11.81
CA SER A 173 -4.16 -15.59 12.29
C SER A 173 -4.89 -14.27 12.32
N LEU A 174 -5.59 -13.89 11.25
CA LEU A 174 -6.35 -12.64 11.22
C LEU A 174 -7.52 -12.63 12.20
N GLY A 175 -8.27 -13.73 12.34
CA GLY A 175 -9.32 -13.84 13.34
C GLY A 175 -8.79 -13.64 14.76
N LEU A 176 -7.63 -14.22 15.07
CA LEU A 176 -6.93 -13.97 16.34
C LEU A 176 -6.58 -12.48 16.50
N LEU A 177 -6.04 -11.84 15.46
CA LEU A 177 -5.72 -10.41 15.51
C LEU A 177 -6.99 -9.55 15.73
N GLU A 178 -8.12 -9.89 15.11
CA GLU A 178 -9.39 -9.19 15.33
C GLU A 178 -9.87 -9.31 16.79
N GLU A 179 -9.69 -10.47 17.43
CA GLU A 179 -10.00 -10.66 18.85
C GLU A 179 -9.13 -9.78 19.76
N TYR A 180 -7.83 -9.67 19.47
CA TYR A 180 -6.93 -8.78 20.21
C TYR A 180 -7.23 -7.30 19.94
N ALA A 181 -7.63 -6.95 18.72
CA ALA A 181 -7.95 -5.58 18.34
C ALA A 181 -9.11 -5.01 19.17
N GLN A 182 -10.09 -5.84 19.56
CA GLN A 182 -11.20 -5.43 20.42
C GLN A 182 -10.79 -5.02 21.83
N LYS A 183 -9.62 -5.48 22.29
CA LYS A 183 -9.08 -5.21 23.64
C LYS A 183 -7.99 -4.13 23.60
N GLU A 184 -7.50 -3.79 22.42
CA GLU A 184 -6.39 -2.87 22.24
C GLU A 184 -6.89 -1.42 22.19
N THR A 185 -6.15 -0.54 22.87
CA THR A 185 -6.45 0.91 22.91
C THR A 185 -5.61 1.70 21.90
N HIS A 186 -4.49 1.12 21.46
CA HIS A 186 -3.61 1.76 20.50
C HIS A 186 -4.22 1.77 19.10
N THR A 187 -4.33 2.97 18.52
CA THR A 187 -4.84 3.18 17.16
C THR A 187 -3.71 3.58 16.22
N PHE A 188 -3.78 3.09 14.98
CA PHE A 188 -2.86 3.48 13.93
C PHE A 188 -3.57 4.43 12.97
N ASP A 189 -2.98 5.59 12.73
CA ASP A 189 -3.49 6.60 11.79
C ASP A 189 -2.76 6.57 10.44
N ARG A 190 -1.81 5.65 10.27
CA ARG A 190 -1.09 5.44 9.02
C ARG A 190 -0.63 3.99 8.92
N PRO A 191 -0.35 3.50 7.70
CA PRO A 191 0.36 2.24 7.54
C PRO A 191 1.74 2.36 8.18
N VAL A 192 2.11 1.34 8.93
CA VAL A 192 3.42 1.19 9.57
C VAL A 192 4.01 -0.17 9.22
N PRO A 193 5.34 -0.29 9.09
CA PRO A 193 5.97 -1.58 8.87
C PRO A 193 5.87 -2.50 10.12
N LEU A 194 5.99 -3.81 9.87
CA LEU A 194 6.20 -4.90 10.84
C LEU A 194 7.03 -4.50 12.07
N THR A 195 8.19 -3.95 11.75
CA THR A 195 9.24 -3.58 12.70
C THR A 195 8.80 -2.47 13.65
N GLU A 196 8.04 -1.49 13.16
CA GLU A 196 7.51 -0.40 13.99
C GLU A 196 6.43 -0.91 14.94
N VAL A 197 5.56 -1.83 14.51
CA VAL A 197 4.55 -2.45 15.40
C VAL A 197 5.22 -3.22 16.53
N VAL A 198 6.29 -3.98 16.23
CA VAL A 198 7.08 -4.70 17.24
C VAL A 198 7.68 -3.72 18.25
N ALA A 199 8.27 -2.62 17.80
CA ALA A 199 8.83 -1.60 18.68
C ALA A 199 7.76 -0.98 19.58
N ILE A 200 6.58 -0.65 19.04
CA ILE A 200 5.46 -0.08 19.81
C ILE A 200 4.88 -1.08 20.81
N ALA A 201 4.80 -2.36 20.44
CA ALA A 201 4.22 -3.40 21.28
C ALA A 201 5.15 -3.82 22.41
N THR A 202 6.45 -3.95 22.11
CA THR A 202 7.39 -4.67 22.99
C THR A 202 8.54 -3.82 23.49
N GLY A 203 8.73 -2.60 22.97
CA GLY A 203 9.90 -1.77 23.22
C GLY A 203 11.16 -2.22 22.47
N LEU A 204 11.09 -3.31 21.69
CA LEU A 204 12.23 -3.83 20.95
C LEU A 204 12.51 -3.01 19.69
N ALA A 205 13.53 -2.16 19.73
CA ALA A 205 14.01 -1.44 18.56
C ALA A 205 14.97 -2.33 17.73
N LEU A 206 14.47 -2.93 16.64
CA LEU A 206 15.26 -3.87 15.81
C LEU A 206 16.54 -3.24 15.23
N GLU A 207 16.54 -1.93 14.97
CA GLU A 207 17.69 -1.17 14.46
C GLU A 207 18.89 -1.18 15.43
N THR A 208 18.64 -1.41 16.71
CA THR A 208 19.67 -1.45 17.75
C THR A 208 20.26 -2.84 17.96
N LEU A 209 19.66 -3.87 17.35
CA LEU A 209 20.11 -5.25 17.49
C LEU A 209 21.32 -5.55 16.60
N PRO A 210 22.19 -6.49 17.01
CA PRO A 210 23.21 -7.01 16.12
C PRO A 210 22.59 -7.57 14.83
N GLN A 211 23.23 -7.32 13.68
CA GLN A 211 22.71 -7.73 12.37
C GLN A 211 22.38 -9.23 12.29
N ALA A 212 23.17 -10.09 12.95
CA ALA A 212 22.94 -11.53 13.01
C ALA A 212 21.61 -11.93 13.69
N THR A 213 21.11 -11.09 14.60
CA THR A 213 19.82 -11.29 15.29
C THR A 213 18.69 -10.55 14.58
N ALA A 214 18.96 -9.35 14.06
CA ALA A 214 17.95 -8.52 13.40
C ALA A 214 17.49 -9.12 12.06
N ALA A 215 18.40 -9.63 11.23
CA ALA A 215 18.08 -10.06 9.87
C ALA A 215 17.07 -11.22 9.80
N PRO A 216 17.20 -12.31 10.60
CA PRO A 216 16.19 -13.37 10.63
C PRO A 216 14.81 -12.88 11.09
N LEU A 217 14.79 -11.98 12.08
CA LEU A 217 13.55 -11.43 12.63
C LEU A 217 12.84 -10.54 11.59
N ILE A 218 13.58 -9.67 10.91
CA ILE A 218 13.06 -8.85 9.81
C ILE A 218 12.50 -9.74 8.70
N HIS A 219 13.21 -10.81 8.34
CA HIS A 219 12.73 -11.78 7.35
C HIS A 219 11.43 -12.47 7.77
N ASN A 220 11.30 -12.85 9.04
CA ASN A 220 10.08 -13.45 9.57
C ASN A 220 8.92 -12.44 9.63
N LEU A 221 9.18 -11.17 9.91
CA LEU A 221 8.19 -10.09 9.82
C LEU A 221 7.72 -9.86 8.38
N ASP A 222 8.62 -9.88 7.40
CA ASP A 222 8.27 -9.77 5.99
C ASP A 222 7.40 -10.95 5.55
N LYS A 223 7.77 -12.18 5.96
CA LYS A 223 6.94 -13.37 5.76
C LYS A 223 5.58 -13.24 6.42
N LEU A 224 5.51 -12.73 7.64
CA LEU A 224 4.25 -12.53 8.36
C LEU A 224 3.36 -11.53 7.62
N HIS A 225 3.91 -10.42 7.15
CA HIS A 225 3.15 -9.44 6.37
C HIS A 225 2.54 -10.09 5.11
N THR A 226 3.33 -10.84 4.35
CA THR A 226 2.86 -11.59 3.19
C THR A 226 1.81 -12.63 3.58
N HIS A 227 2.06 -13.41 4.63
CA HIS A 227 1.14 -14.42 5.15
C HIS A 227 -0.23 -13.84 5.51
N LEU A 228 -0.28 -12.65 6.12
CA LEU A 228 -1.52 -12.00 6.52
C LEU A 228 -2.24 -11.32 5.34
N THR A 229 -1.50 -10.81 4.36
CA THR A 229 -2.07 -10.00 3.26
C THR A 229 -2.37 -10.79 1.98
N GLU A 230 -1.77 -11.97 1.80
CA GLU A 230 -1.98 -12.85 0.64
C GLU A 230 -2.88 -14.05 0.99
N ILE A 231 -4.10 -13.80 1.52
CA ILE A 231 -5.11 -14.87 1.80
C ILE A 231 -5.71 -15.42 0.49
N GLY A 232 -4.88 -16.00 -0.36
CA GLY A 232 -5.26 -16.27 -1.74
C GLY A 232 -5.42 -14.98 -2.56
N SER A 233 -5.28 -15.16 -3.86
CA SER A 233 -5.43 -14.09 -4.83
C SER A 233 -6.61 -14.39 -5.72
N THR A 234 -7.51 -13.41 -5.86
CA THR A 234 -8.48 -13.46 -6.93
C THR A 234 -7.82 -12.80 -8.14
N ILE A 235 -7.66 -13.58 -9.20
CA ILE A 235 -7.25 -13.04 -10.50
C ILE A 235 -8.46 -12.32 -11.07
N CYS A 236 -8.51 -11.03 -10.87
CA CYS A 236 -9.45 -10.20 -11.59
C CYS A 236 -8.83 -9.89 -12.96
N ARG A 237 -9.52 -10.28 -14.04
CA ARG A 237 -9.15 -9.87 -15.40
C ARG A 237 -9.80 -8.53 -15.68
N GLN A 238 -9.00 -7.57 -16.11
CA GLN A 238 -9.53 -6.30 -16.60
C GLN A 238 -9.98 -6.56 -18.02
N TYR A 239 -11.29 -6.58 -18.23
CA TYR A 239 -11.87 -6.58 -19.57
C TYR A 239 -12.07 -5.13 -19.99
N PHE A 240 -10.98 -4.39 -20.23
CA PHE A 240 -11.07 -3.12 -20.94
C PHE A 240 -10.13 -3.15 -22.15
N ARG A 241 -10.74 -2.82 -23.29
CA ARG A 241 -10.16 -2.82 -24.64
C ARG A 241 -9.32 -1.57 -24.86
#